data_AF-A0A2X0KM00-F1
#
_entry.id   AF-A0A2X0KM00-F1
#
_cell.length_a   1.000
_cell.length_b   1.000
_cell.length_c   1.000
_cell.angle_alpha   90.00
_cell.angle_beta   90.00
_cell.angle_gamma   90.00
#
_symmetry.space_group_name_H-M   'P 1'
#
loop_
_entity.id
_entity.type
_entity.pdbx_description
1 polymer ?
#
loop_
_entity_poly.entity_id
_entity_poly.type
_entity_poly.pdbx_seq_one_letter_code
_entity_poly.pdbx_strand_id
1 'polypeptide(L)'
;MKRTASGTARLATVTLLLTALLLAQCGPSLVNAIPTPAGEGQVVKFANVRPIDSITPVVKFSAELPRRLPQCGSAWIKFSNLGNVRPLTLVLALQKNLPIALLKANAKTTLDEVKALAPVQVIDNIRSLDGIVHPFQPHRRRGDIVEFFAFFPNGTGYNMNLRRVIQTGSASCLTPKCKKDQYLSAATNECTSCPPNASACDTSGRATKCSYGILTRGECIKKFCQRSTNIRGDECCTDGMAETCADANTTLTCRKGWKLLKPSNDTVIVALDGFPNGTLVDTDRCQGPYAAHFGGSKQQFVTPKDAPWNWKIGNELSIEECAFATLFPFLRNNDAVFLYQRRNGHFNCRAFHRQEIKLEFKESGGRYDFGTGGTCAEARASWPFAAEYFDRVGCEDILVRETRQWES
;
A
#
# COMPACT_ATOMS: atom_id res chain seq x y z
N MET A 1 -27.10 -53.08 -2.89
CA MET A 1 -27.03 -53.09 -1.42
C MET A 1 -27.59 -51.78 -0.89
N LYS A 2 -28.62 -51.89 -0.03
CA LYS A 2 -29.37 -50.79 0.59
C LYS A 2 -28.54 -50.13 1.70
N ARG A 3 -28.59 -48.80 1.82
CA ARG A 3 -28.97 -48.12 3.07
C ARG A 3 -29.39 -46.68 2.82
N THR A 4 -30.66 -46.44 3.15
CA THR A 4 -31.41 -45.19 3.25
C THR A 4 -31.38 -44.64 4.68
N ALA A 5 -31.39 -43.32 4.84
CA ALA A 5 -32.07 -42.50 5.87
C ALA A 5 -31.69 -41.02 5.61
N SER A 6 -32.54 -40.04 5.29
CA SER A 6 -33.87 -39.60 5.76
C SER A 6 -33.90 -39.03 7.19
N GLY A 7 -34.36 -37.78 7.32
CA GLY A 7 -34.94 -37.19 8.53
C GLY A 7 -34.26 -35.89 9.01
N THR A 8 -34.66 -34.71 8.54
CA THR A 8 -35.67 -33.78 9.13
C THR A 8 -35.31 -33.10 10.48
N ALA A 9 -35.07 -31.78 10.38
CA ALA A 9 -35.51 -30.66 11.22
C ALA A 9 -35.61 -30.79 12.75
N ARG A 10 -34.95 -29.87 13.49
CA ARG A 10 -35.51 -29.23 14.71
C ARG A 10 -35.04 -27.78 14.87
N LEU A 11 -36.04 -26.90 14.99
CA LEU A 11 -36.01 -25.55 15.57
C LEU A 11 -35.66 -25.58 17.08
N ALA A 12 -34.97 -24.55 17.54
CA ALA A 12 -35.10 -23.88 18.85
C ALA A 12 -34.27 -22.59 18.73
N THR A 13 -34.75 -21.34 18.71
CA THR A 13 -35.67 -20.60 19.61
C THR A 13 -35.37 -20.81 21.08
N VAL A 14 -34.59 -19.89 21.66
CA VAL A 14 -34.62 -19.58 23.09
C VAL A 14 -34.68 -18.06 23.23
N THR A 15 -35.77 -17.62 23.84
CA THR A 15 -36.12 -16.24 24.13
C THR A 15 -36.16 -16.06 25.65
N LEU A 16 -35.70 -14.89 26.11
CA LEU A 16 -36.22 -14.09 27.25
C LEU A 16 -36.07 -14.59 28.71
N LEU A 17 -35.43 -13.75 29.55
CA LEU A 17 -36.00 -12.98 30.70
C LEU A 17 -34.86 -12.53 31.66
N LEU A 18 -34.62 -11.21 31.81
CA LEU A 18 -35.04 -10.31 32.92
C LEU A 18 -34.25 -10.57 34.23
N THR A 19 -33.64 -9.61 34.93
CA THR A 19 -34.07 -8.28 35.46
C THR A 19 -32.80 -7.54 35.93
N ALA A 20 -32.52 -6.28 35.60
CA ALA A 20 -33.14 -4.99 36.00
C ALA A 20 -32.53 -4.36 37.27
N LEU A 21 -32.60 -3.01 37.33
CA LEU A 21 -32.30 -2.01 38.38
C LEU A 21 -30.89 -1.36 38.32
N LEU A 22 -30.68 -0.03 38.28
CA LEU A 22 -31.49 1.22 38.30
C LEU A 22 -30.62 2.29 37.60
N LEU A 23 -31.13 3.11 36.65
CA LEU A 23 -31.60 4.50 36.80
C LEU A 23 -30.51 5.46 37.33
N ALA A 24 -30.23 6.64 36.76
CA ALA A 24 -31.03 7.72 36.16
C ALA A 24 -30.00 8.80 35.67
N GLN A 25 -30.22 9.76 34.79
CA GLN A 25 -31.35 10.23 33.97
C GLN A 25 -30.78 11.27 32.97
N CYS A 26 -31.15 11.08 31.70
CA CYS A 26 -31.73 12.06 30.78
C CYS A 26 -31.01 13.40 30.46
N GLY A 27 -30.75 13.58 29.16
CA GLY A 27 -30.32 14.84 28.54
C GLY A 27 -31.49 15.74 28.08
N PRO A 28 -31.40 16.31 26.86
CA PRO A 28 -31.27 17.75 26.64
C PRO A 28 -32.56 18.40 26.11
N SER A 29 -32.65 19.74 26.16
CA SER A 29 -33.47 20.52 25.20
C SER A 29 -33.07 22.00 25.17
N LEU A 30 -32.86 22.50 23.96
CA LEU A 30 -32.92 23.91 23.55
C LEU A 30 -34.37 24.43 23.70
N VAL A 31 -34.54 25.76 23.85
CA VAL A 31 -35.34 26.63 22.96
C VAL A 31 -35.61 28.01 23.62
N ASN A 32 -35.52 29.03 22.76
CA ASN A 32 -36.14 30.37 22.78
C ASN A 32 -35.42 31.61 23.35
N ALA A 33 -35.60 32.68 22.57
CA ALA A 33 -34.99 33.99 22.64
C ALA A 33 -36.05 35.09 22.82
N ILE A 34 -35.58 36.27 23.28
CA ILE A 34 -36.13 37.66 23.14
C ILE A 34 -37.33 38.00 24.09
N PRO A 35 -37.50 39.24 24.65
CA PRO A 35 -36.98 40.57 24.24
C PRO A 35 -36.39 41.51 25.34
N THR A 36 -35.71 42.57 24.87
CA THR A 36 -35.39 43.83 25.56
C THR A 36 -36.64 44.72 25.76
N PRO A 37 -36.63 45.65 26.74
CA PRO A 37 -36.82 47.06 26.37
C PRO A 37 -36.02 48.11 27.19
N ALA A 38 -35.78 49.22 26.49
CA ALA A 38 -35.49 50.63 26.81
C ALA A 38 -35.38 51.19 28.26
N GLY A 39 -34.40 52.09 28.45
CA GLY A 39 -34.68 53.51 28.74
C GLY A 39 -34.35 54.13 30.11
N GLU A 40 -33.28 54.95 30.13
CA GLU A 40 -33.06 56.23 30.89
C GLU A 40 -32.95 56.29 32.43
N GLY A 41 -31.88 56.97 32.92
CA GLY A 41 -31.83 57.55 34.28
C GLY A 41 -30.47 57.85 34.94
N GLN A 42 -29.73 58.86 34.46
CA GLN A 42 -28.79 59.76 35.19
C GLN A 42 -27.51 59.27 35.95
N VAL A 43 -26.36 59.51 35.28
CA VAL A 43 -25.12 60.27 35.65
C VAL A 43 -24.75 60.45 37.14
N VAL A 44 -23.51 60.08 37.53
CA VAL A 44 -22.47 60.99 38.16
C VAL A 44 -21.05 60.38 38.10
N LYS A 45 -20.15 61.14 37.44
CA LYS A 45 -18.68 61.34 37.55
C LYS A 45 -17.68 60.16 37.50
N PHE A 46 -16.85 60.25 36.46
CA PHE A 46 -15.53 59.64 36.30
C PHE A 46 -14.59 59.99 37.45
N ALA A 47 -14.09 58.96 38.15
CA ALA A 47 -12.78 59.02 38.78
C ALA A 47 -11.76 58.46 37.78
N ASN A 48 -10.80 59.29 37.40
CA ASN A 48 -9.59 58.87 36.68
C ASN A 48 -8.82 57.84 37.53
N VAL A 49 -9.11 56.56 37.34
CA VAL A 49 -8.22 55.50 37.78
C VAL A 49 -7.21 55.30 36.66
N ARG A 50 -5.98 55.75 36.92
CA ARG A 50 -4.79 55.46 36.12
C ARG A 50 -4.75 53.96 35.79
N PRO A 51 -4.17 53.55 34.65
CA PRO A 51 -3.92 52.14 34.43
C PRO A 51 -3.09 51.64 35.61
N ILE A 52 -3.65 50.73 36.41
CA ILE A 52 -2.82 49.89 37.25
C ILE A 52 -2.10 49.02 36.24
N ASP A 53 -0.86 49.42 35.93
CA ASP A 53 0.15 48.47 35.50
C ASP A 53 0.12 47.34 36.51
N SER A 54 -0.65 46.29 36.19
CA SER A 54 -0.64 45.05 36.92
C SER A 54 0.71 44.42 36.62
N ILE A 55 1.71 44.85 37.38
CA ILE A 55 2.94 44.12 37.63
C ILE A 55 2.45 42.80 38.24
N THR A 56 2.18 41.81 37.38
CA THR A 56 2.13 40.42 37.83
C THR A 56 3.44 40.18 38.54
N PRO A 57 3.44 39.86 39.85
CA PRO A 57 4.67 39.49 40.50
C PRO A 57 5.18 38.26 39.74
N VAL A 58 6.33 38.41 39.09
CA VAL A 58 7.09 37.28 38.56
C VAL A 58 7.30 36.37 39.75
N VAL A 59 6.52 35.29 39.84
CA VAL A 59 6.74 34.24 40.83
C VAL A 59 8.12 33.69 40.49
N LYS A 60 9.15 34.21 41.17
CA LYS A 60 10.53 33.72 41.08
C LYS A 60 10.57 32.40 41.86
N PHE A 61 9.88 31.39 41.33
CA PHE A 61 10.13 30.05 41.81
C PHE A 61 11.50 29.59 41.34
N SER A 62 12.16 28.82 42.18
CA SER A 62 13.48 28.26 41.88
C SER A 62 13.45 26.77 42.09
N ALA A 63 14.40 26.09 41.46
CA ALA A 63 14.63 24.69 41.70
C ALA A 63 16.13 24.42 41.82
N GLU A 64 16.46 23.36 42.53
CA GLU A 64 17.80 22.89 42.76
C GLU A 64 17.92 21.46 42.23
N LEU A 65 19.05 21.20 41.55
CA LEU A 65 19.44 19.88 41.03
C LEU A 65 20.88 19.60 41.45
N PRO A 66 21.26 18.32 41.60
CA PRO A 66 22.65 17.90 41.67
C PRO A 66 23.51 18.57 40.60
N ARG A 67 24.76 18.91 40.95
CA ARG A 67 25.73 19.45 39.98
C ARG A 67 26.00 18.47 38.83
N ARG A 68 25.95 17.16 39.12
CA ARG A 68 26.18 16.08 38.16
C ARG A 68 24.92 15.24 38.07
N LEU A 69 24.38 15.10 36.85
CA LEU A 69 23.27 14.19 36.60
C LEU A 69 23.82 12.85 36.08
N PRO A 70 23.43 11.72 36.67
CA PRO A 70 23.77 10.40 36.15
C PRO A 70 22.86 10.05 34.95
N GLN A 71 23.46 9.49 33.91
CA GLN A 71 22.77 8.75 32.85
C GLN A 71 22.10 7.53 33.47
N CYS A 72 20.76 7.45 33.33
CA CYS A 72 19.96 6.34 33.82
C CYS A 72 20.15 5.99 35.30
N GLY A 73 20.68 6.89 36.12
CA GLY A 73 20.79 6.72 37.56
C GLY A 73 19.76 7.56 38.30
N SER A 74 19.64 7.35 39.61
CA SER A 74 18.77 8.17 40.46
C SER A 74 19.30 9.60 40.54
N ALA A 75 18.44 10.56 40.28
CA ALA A 75 18.63 11.98 40.50
C ALA A 75 17.48 12.53 41.35
N TRP A 76 17.56 13.80 41.73
CA TRP A 76 16.51 14.48 42.46
C TRP A 76 16.42 15.93 42.01
N ILE A 77 15.24 16.51 42.17
CA ILE A 77 14.99 17.95 42.03
C ILE A 77 14.29 18.46 43.27
N LYS A 78 14.71 19.62 43.77
CA LYS A 78 14.09 20.28 44.93
C LYS A 78 13.53 21.61 44.48
N PHE A 79 12.28 21.85 44.82
CA PHE A 79 11.50 23.00 44.39
C PHE A 79 11.39 24.02 45.53
N SER A 80 11.38 25.32 45.21
CA SER A 80 11.29 26.41 46.17
C SER A 80 10.45 27.57 45.61
N ASN A 81 9.73 28.26 46.49
CA ASN A 81 8.92 29.45 46.17
C ASN A 81 7.83 29.21 45.10
N LEU A 82 7.23 28.02 45.07
CA LEU A 82 6.09 27.70 44.20
C LEU A 82 4.74 27.88 44.90
N GLY A 83 4.72 28.03 46.22
CA GLY A 83 3.49 28.09 47.00
C GLY A 83 2.65 26.81 46.82
N ASN A 84 1.33 26.97 46.67
CA ASN A 84 0.39 25.84 46.54
C ASN A 84 0.18 25.37 45.10
N VAL A 85 0.97 25.84 44.12
CA VAL A 85 0.74 25.49 42.72
C VAL A 85 1.32 24.11 42.41
N ARG A 86 0.45 23.10 42.41
CA ARG A 86 0.73 21.68 42.15
C ARG A 86 -0.49 21.02 41.47
N PRO A 87 -0.32 19.88 40.77
CA PRO A 87 0.94 19.23 40.43
C PRO A 87 1.74 20.00 39.36
N LEU A 88 3.06 19.80 39.33
CA LEU A 88 3.91 20.32 38.25
C LEU A 88 4.18 19.22 37.21
N THR A 89 4.43 19.65 35.98
CA THR A 89 5.05 18.81 34.95
C THR A 89 6.45 19.34 34.68
N LEU A 90 7.45 18.50 34.83
CA LEU A 90 8.84 18.79 34.52
C LEU A 90 9.20 18.21 33.16
N VAL A 91 9.92 18.97 32.34
CA VAL A 91 10.42 18.51 31.05
C VAL A 91 11.92 18.71 30.95
N LEU A 92 12.64 17.64 30.61
CA LEU A 92 14.06 17.66 30.26
C LEU A 92 14.20 17.67 28.73
N ALA A 93 14.69 18.78 28.19
CA ALA A 93 14.91 18.96 26.76
C ALA A 93 16.42 19.05 26.46
N LEU A 94 16.83 18.61 25.27
CA LEU A 94 18.22 18.74 24.82
C LEU A 94 18.47 20.18 24.39
N GLN A 95 19.52 20.81 24.95
CA GLN A 95 19.84 22.22 24.68
C GLN A 95 19.99 22.50 23.18
N LYS A 96 20.62 21.58 22.43
CA LYS A 96 20.84 21.72 20.97
C LYS A 96 19.56 21.76 20.14
N ASN A 97 18.42 21.32 20.69
CA ASN A 97 17.14 21.31 20.00
C ASN A 97 16.27 22.54 20.36
N LEU A 98 16.73 23.36 21.31
CA LEU A 98 15.95 24.50 21.80
C LEU A 98 16.32 25.75 21.01
N PRO A 99 15.32 26.55 20.57
CA PRO A 99 15.59 27.87 20.03
C PRO A 99 16.22 28.77 21.09
N ILE A 100 17.09 29.69 20.67
CA ILE A 100 17.85 30.60 21.56
C ILE A 100 16.91 31.38 22.51
N ALA A 101 15.70 31.71 22.07
CA ALA A 101 14.70 32.40 22.88
C ALA A 101 14.30 31.61 24.15
N LEU A 102 14.25 30.27 24.06
CA LEU A 102 13.89 29.39 25.18
C LEU A 102 15.08 29.04 26.08
N LEU A 103 16.31 29.40 25.70
CA LEU A 103 17.51 29.21 26.53
C LEU A 103 17.68 30.31 27.59
N LYS A 104 16.91 31.40 27.50
CA LYS A 104 16.97 32.50 28.47
C LYS A 104 16.36 32.07 29.81
N ALA A 105 16.93 32.55 30.91
CA ALA A 105 16.40 32.29 32.24
C ALA A 105 14.95 32.78 32.35
N ASN A 106 14.06 31.93 32.89
CA ASN A 106 12.62 32.21 33.01
C ASN A 106 11.91 32.48 31.68
N ALA A 107 12.46 32.01 30.55
CA ALA A 107 11.75 32.05 29.28
C ALA A 107 10.40 31.33 29.40
N LYS A 108 9.31 32.04 29.08
CA LYS A 108 7.95 31.53 29.13
C LYS A 108 7.65 30.69 27.89
N THR A 109 6.97 29.56 28.06
CA THR A 109 6.59 28.64 26.97
C THR A 109 5.40 27.77 27.39
N THR A 110 4.93 26.90 26.50
CA THR A 110 3.87 25.91 26.76
C THR A 110 4.41 24.47 26.65
N LEU A 111 3.70 23.52 27.27
CA LEU A 111 4.12 22.12 27.26
C LEU A 111 4.17 21.54 25.85
N ASP A 112 3.21 21.95 25.00
CA ASP A 112 3.11 21.48 23.62
C ASP A 112 4.23 22.04 22.74
N GLU A 113 4.59 23.32 22.92
CA GLU A 113 5.75 23.92 22.25
C GLU A 113 7.04 23.15 22.54
N VAL A 114 7.31 22.84 23.82
CA VAL A 114 8.54 22.12 24.19
C VAL A 114 8.49 20.65 23.74
N LYS A 115 7.33 19.99 23.80
CA LYS A 115 7.16 18.62 23.29
C LYS A 115 7.39 18.52 21.78
N ALA A 116 7.00 19.53 21.01
CA ALA A 116 7.23 19.58 19.57
C ALA A 116 8.73 19.62 19.20
N LEU A 117 9.60 20.06 20.11
CA LEU A 117 11.05 20.13 19.94
C LEU A 117 11.77 18.79 20.24
N ALA A 118 11.04 17.68 20.12
CA ALA A 118 11.46 16.32 20.46
C ALA A 118 12.90 15.96 20.00
N PRO A 119 13.60 15.05 20.73
CA PRO A 119 13.13 14.25 21.86
C PRO A 119 13.21 14.98 23.20
N VAL A 120 12.11 14.97 23.97
CA VAL A 120 12.03 15.45 25.37
C VAL A 120 11.71 14.30 26.34
N GLN A 121 12.10 14.42 27.61
CA GLN A 121 11.64 13.54 28.69
C GLN A 121 10.66 14.33 29.56
N VAL A 122 9.47 13.78 29.77
CA VAL A 122 8.42 14.41 30.59
C VAL A 122 8.30 13.64 31.90
N ILE A 123 8.24 14.36 33.01
CA ILE A 123 8.01 13.86 34.36
C ILE A 123 6.80 14.62 34.87
N ASP A 124 5.66 13.96 34.90
CA ASP A 124 4.36 14.54 35.22
C ASP A 124 3.97 14.32 36.69
N ASN A 125 2.85 14.94 37.08
CA ASN A 125 2.21 14.75 38.39
C ASN A 125 3.14 14.94 39.60
N ILE A 126 4.09 15.88 39.51
CA ILE A 126 4.99 16.18 40.64
C ILE A 126 4.21 16.92 41.71
N ARG A 127 4.01 16.26 42.86
CA ARG A 127 3.30 16.80 44.02
C ARG A 127 4.19 17.15 45.21
N SER A 128 5.50 16.92 45.10
CA SER A 128 6.46 17.23 46.15
C SER A 128 6.34 18.71 46.57
N LEU A 129 6.15 18.94 47.87
CA LEU A 129 6.06 20.28 48.45
C LEU A 129 7.39 21.03 48.32
N ASP A 130 7.35 22.35 48.48
CA ASP A 130 8.57 23.14 48.52
C ASP A 130 9.51 22.64 49.63
N GLY A 131 10.80 22.63 49.35
CA GLY A 131 11.80 22.09 50.28
C GLY A 131 11.96 20.56 50.23
N ILE A 132 11.04 19.82 49.61
CA ILE A 132 11.08 18.36 49.51
C ILE A 132 11.69 17.93 48.17
N VAL A 133 12.60 16.96 48.23
CA VAL A 133 13.21 16.37 47.04
C VAL A 133 12.21 15.48 46.30
N HIS A 134 12.11 15.66 44.99
CA HIS A 134 11.42 14.76 44.09
C HIS A 134 12.44 13.89 43.36
N PRO A 135 12.47 12.57 43.58
CA PRO A 135 13.38 11.68 42.86
C PRO A 135 12.93 11.52 41.41
N PHE A 136 13.89 11.42 40.49
CA PHE A 136 13.62 11.07 39.10
C PHE A 136 14.85 10.40 38.48
N GLN A 137 14.68 9.78 37.32
CA GLN A 137 15.77 9.14 36.58
C GLN A 137 15.97 9.86 35.22
N PRO A 138 17.13 10.47 34.94
CA PRO A 138 17.39 11.09 33.65
C PRO A 138 17.59 10.04 32.54
N HIS A 139 16.71 10.02 31.54
CA HIS A 139 16.75 9.13 30.38
C HIS A 139 17.52 9.80 29.22
N ARG A 140 18.81 10.09 29.45
CA ARG A 140 19.68 10.85 28.52
C ARG A 140 21.07 10.26 28.41
N ARG A 141 21.76 10.48 27.29
CA ARG A 141 23.11 9.95 27.04
C ARG A 141 24.15 10.78 27.76
N ARG A 142 25.25 10.14 28.20
CA ARG A 142 26.44 10.87 28.69
C ARG A 142 26.91 11.87 27.63
N GLY A 143 27.24 13.09 28.07
CA GLY A 143 27.61 14.21 27.21
C GLY A 143 26.44 15.07 26.75
N ASP A 144 25.19 14.60 26.87
CA ASP A 144 24.02 15.43 26.56
C ASP A 144 23.99 16.65 27.49
N ILE A 145 23.74 17.81 26.90
CA ILE A 145 23.47 19.05 27.62
C ILE A 145 21.96 19.27 27.61
N VAL A 146 21.37 19.36 28.80
CA VAL A 146 19.92 19.41 28.99
C VAL A 146 19.51 20.70 29.70
N GLU A 147 18.35 21.20 29.31
CA GLU A 147 17.62 22.27 29.98
C GLU A 147 16.35 21.69 30.62
N PHE A 148 15.90 22.34 31.69
CA PHE A 148 14.74 21.92 32.44
C PHE A 148 13.65 22.99 32.40
N PHE A 149 12.43 22.56 32.08
CA PHE A 149 11.24 23.39 32.10
C PHE A 149 10.26 22.86 33.13
N ALA A 150 9.62 23.75 33.88
CA ALA A 150 8.51 23.39 34.74
C ALA A 150 7.22 24.03 34.21
N PHE A 151 6.17 23.24 34.16
CA PHE A 151 4.83 23.61 33.71
C PHE A 151 3.85 23.48 34.85
N PHE A 152 3.04 24.53 34.99
CA PHE A 152 1.95 24.62 35.96
C PHE A 152 0.67 23.96 35.41
N PRO A 153 -0.30 23.61 36.29
CA PRO A 153 -1.59 23.07 35.86
C PRO A 153 -2.35 23.94 34.85
N ASN A 154 -2.11 25.25 34.87
CA ASN A 154 -2.72 26.20 33.93
C ASN A 154 -2.06 26.20 32.53
N GLY A 155 -1.13 25.28 32.26
CA GLY A 155 -0.44 25.14 30.97
C GLY A 155 0.74 26.09 30.77
N THR A 156 0.93 27.09 31.63
CA THR A 156 2.09 27.98 31.56
C THR A 156 3.35 27.27 32.03
N GLY A 157 4.45 27.40 31.29
CA GLY A 157 5.74 26.90 31.73
C GLY A 157 6.88 27.90 31.59
N TYR A 158 7.96 27.59 32.28
CA TYR A 158 9.16 28.41 32.35
C TYR A 158 10.42 27.56 32.28
N ASN A 159 11.44 28.04 31.56
CA ASN A 159 12.79 27.52 31.70
C ASN A 159 13.32 27.85 33.11
N MET A 160 13.71 26.84 33.87
CA MET A 160 14.20 26.99 35.24
C MET A 160 15.66 27.46 35.34
N ASN A 161 16.34 27.67 34.21
CA ASN A 161 17.74 28.03 34.12
C ASN A 161 18.67 27.02 34.81
N LEU A 162 18.35 25.73 34.65
CA LEU A 162 19.05 24.62 35.28
C LEU A 162 19.79 23.77 34.25
N ARG A 163 20.55 24.41 33.38
CA ARG A 163 21.45 23.75 32.43
C ARG A 163 22.32 22.71 33.14
N ARG A 164 22.30 21.46 32.67
CA ARG A 164 23.13 20.36 33.20
C ARG A 164 23.71 19.53 32.09
N VAL A 165 24.89 18.97 32.35
CA VAL A 165 25.52 17.95 31.49
C VAL A 165 25.31 16.59 32.15
N ILE A 166 24.92 15.58 31.38
CA ILE A 166 24.90 14.19 31.84
C ILE A 166 26.33 13.66 31.87
N GLN A 167 26.86 13.31 33.05
CA GLN A 167 28.31 13.07 33.21
C GLN A 167 28.68 11.61 33.55
N THR A 168 27.91 10.95 34.41
CA THR A 168 28.23 9.62 34.96
C THR A 168 27.12 8.63 34.63
N GLY A 169 27.24 7.34 34.98
CA GLY A 169 26.17 6.34 34.82
C GLY A 169 26.30 5.44 33.59
N SER A 170 25.35 4.50 33.45
CA SER A 170 25.30 3.45 32.43
C SER A 170 24.12 3.69 31.49
N ALA A 171 24.21 3.31 30.22
CA ALA A 171 23.10 3.43 29.26
C ALA A 171 21.94 2.45 29.50
N SER A 172 21.86 1.79 30.66
CA SER A 172 20.95 0.69 30.96
C SER A 172 19.46 0.99 30.75
N CYS A 173 19.03 2.25 30.94
CA CYS A 173 17.63 2.67 30.72
C CYS A 173 17.36 3.23 29.32
N LEU A 174 18.38 3.37 28.47
CA LEU A 174 18.23 3.91 27.12
C LEU A 174 17.91 2.77 26.16
N THR A 175 16.65 2.37 26.08
CA THR A 175 16.21 1.41 25.07
C THR A 175 16.34 2.06 23.68
N PRO A 176 17.15 1.51 22.75
CA PRO A 176 17.24 2.02 21.39
C PRO A 176 15.86 1.97 20.73
N LYS A 177 15.40 3.09 20.16
CA LYS A 177 14.22 3.09 19.29
C LYS A 177 14.66 2.70 17.89
N CYS A 178 14.24 1.51 17.46
CA CYS A 178 14.55 0.99 16.12
C CYS A 178 13.64 1.60 15.05
N LYS A 179 14.13 1.64 13.81
CA LYS A 179 13.36 2.10 12.65
C LYS A 179 12.24 1.11 12.30
N LYS A 180 11.33 1.52 11.40
CA LYS A 180 10.12 0.79 11.02
C LYS A 180 10.38 -0.63 10.46
N ASP A 181 11.58 -0.87 9.94
CA ASP A 181 12.08 -2.10 9.33
C ASP A 181 13.17 -2.79 10.17
N GLN A 182 13.29 -2.38 11.44
CA GLN A 182 14.28 -2.89 12.37
C GLN A 182 13.62 -3.34 13.67
N TYR A 183 14.24 -4.31 14.33
CA TYR A 183 13.87 -4.75 15.66
C TYR A 183 15.03 -4.59 16.61
N LEU A 184 14.72 -4.43 17.90
CA LEU A 184 15.74 -4.49 18.95
C LEU A 184 16.08 -5.95 19.20
N SER A 185 17.27 -6.37 18.81
CA SER A 185 17.74 -7.73 19.04
C SER A 185 17.92 -8.01 20.53
N ALA A 186 17.26 -9.03 21.04
CA ALA A 186 17.42 -9.44 22.44
C ALA A 186 18.85 -9.94 22.76
N ALA A 187 19.59 -10.42 21.75
CA ALA A 187 20.93 -10.97 21.93
C ALA A 187 22.01 -9.87 21.98
N THR A 188 21.90 -8.84 21.12
CA THR A 188 22.93 -7.79 21.01
C THR A 188 22.50 -6.46 21.63
N ASN A 189 21.20 -6.30 21.93
CA ASN A 189 20.61 -5.02 22.37
C ASN A 189 20.83 -3.88 21.36
N GLU A 190 20.92 -4.22 20.07
CA GLU A 190 21.09 -3.30 18.96
C GLU A 190 19.92 -3.41 17.98
N CYS A 191 19.70 -2.35 17.19
CA CYS A 191 18.69 -2.37 16.15
C CYS A 191 19.20 -3.13 14.93
N THR A 192 18.56 -4.24 14.62
CA THR A 192 18.89 -5.11 13.49
C THR A 192 17.76 -5.07 12.47
N SER A 193 18.09 -5.14 11.17
CA SER A 193 17.09 -5.19 10.11
C SER A 193 16.24 -6.44 10.20
N CYS A 194 14.94 -6.30 9.90
CA CYS A 194 14.05 -7.44 9.71
C CYS A 194 14.51 -8.31 8.53
N PRO A 195 14.12 -9.60 8.50
CA PRO A 195 14.45 -10.49 7.40
C PRO A 195 13.88 -9.99 6.06
N PRO A 196 14.42 -10.45 4.91
CA PRO A 196 13.93 -10.08 3.59
C PRO A 196 12.41 -10.28 3.46
N ASN A 197 11.76 -9.42 2.67
CA ASN A 197 10.32 -9.43 2.43
C ASN A 197 9.43 -9.19 3.67
N ALA A 198 10.01 -8.92 4.84
CA ALA A 198 9.25 -8.53 6.03
C ALA A 198 9.09 -7.01 6.11
N SER A 199 7.90 -6.56 6.51
CA SER A 199 7.63 -5.16 6.88
C SER A 199 7.63 -4.93 8.40
N ALA A 200 7.61 -6.00 9.18
CA ALA A 200 7.79 -5.99 10.63
C ALA A 200 8.28 -7.36 11.12
N CYS A 201 9.01 -7.37 12.24
CA CYS A 201 9.53 -8.58 12.87
C CYS A 201 9.53 -8.46 14.41
N ASP A 202 9.57 -9.61 15.09
CA ASP A 202 9.64 -9.68 16.56
C ASP A 202 11.08 -9.45 17.07
N THR A 203 11.25 -9.42 18.40
CA THR A 203 12.55 -9.20 19.06
C THR A 203 13.57 -10.33 18.81
N SER A 204 13.13 -11.44 18.23
CA SER A 204 13.96 -12.58 17.83
C SER A 204 14.26 -12.56 16.33
N GLY A 205 13.83 -11.53 15.60
CA GLY A 205 14.06 -11.37 14.17
C GLY A 205 13.13 -12.18 13.28
N ARG A 206 12.05 -12.76 13.82
CA ARG A 206 11.05 -13.48 13.02
C ARG A 206 10.04 -12.51 12.46
N ALA A 207 9.70 -12.63 11.19
CA ALA A 207 8.70 -11.79 10.56
C ALA A 207 7.34 -11.91 11.27
N THR A 208 6.66 -10.78 11.43
CA THR A 208 5.28 -10.69 11.94
C THR A 208 4.34 -10.07 10.92
N LYS A 209 4.90 -9.40 9.92
CA LYS A 209 4.17 -8.86 8.77
C LYS A 209 5.06 -8.88 7.54
N CYS A 210 4.50 -9.23 6.40
CA CYS A 210 5.23 -9.27 5.13
C CYS A 210 4.97 -8.02 4.28
N SER A 211 6.00 -7.54 3.59
CA SER A 211 5.87 -6.63 2.45
C SER A 211 5.68 -7.40 1.14
N TYR A 212 6.17 -8.64 1.08
CA TYR A 212 5.96 -9.56 -0.03
C TYR A 212 5.78 -11.00 0.49
N GLY A 213 4.82 -11.74 -0.07
CA GLY A 213 4.52 -13.10 0.31
C GLY A 213 3.58 -13.23 1.51
N ILE A 214 3.38 -14.47 1.94
CA ILE A 214 2.59 -14.84 3.11
C ILE A 214 3.50 -15.18 4.30
N LEU A 215 3.02 -14.86 5.50
CA LEU A 215 3.74 -15.17 6.73
C LEU A 215 3.60 -16.67 7.06
N THR A 216 4.72 -17.39 7.06
CA THR A 216 4.77 -18.81 7.41
C THR A 216 5.91 -19.06 8.39
N ARG A 217 5.59 -19.50 9.61
CA ARG A 217 6.57 -19.84 10.66
C ARG A 217 7.62 -18.76 10.96
N GLY A 218 7.26 -17.48 10.82
CA GLY A 218 8.19 -16.36 11.06
C GLY A 218 9.02 -15.95 9.83
N GLU A 219 8.69 -16.47 8.65
CA GLU A 219 9.31 -16.09 7.38
C GLU A 219 8.26 -15.60 6.39
N CYS A 220 8.68 -14.72 5.47
CA CYS A 220 7.83 -14.20 4.39
C CYS A 220 8.15 -14.92 3.09
N ILE A 221 7.29 -15.88 2.74
CA ILE A 221 7.48 -16.74 1.57
C ILE A 221 6.46 -16.42 0.50
N LYS A 222 6.87 -16.49 -0.78
CA LYS A 222 5.94 -16.35 -1.90
C LYS A 222 4.87 -17.44 -1.83
N LYS A 223 3.60 -17.07 -1.98
CA LYS A 223 2.51 -18.04 -2.05
C LYS A 223 2.71 -18.95 -3.26
N PHE A 224 2.58 -20.25 -3.04
CA PHE A 224 2.60 -21.21 -4.13
C PHE A 224 1.28 -21.14 -4.91
N CYS A 225 1.37 -20.90 -6.21
CA CYS A 225 0.24 -20.87 -7.13
C CYS A 225 0.60 -21.71 -8.35
N GLN A 226 -0.37 -22.48 -8.87
CA GLN A 226 -0.16 -23.35 -10.03
C GLN A 226 0.28 -22.57 -11.28
N ARG A 227 -0.12 -21.30 -11.39
CA ARG A 227 0.13 -20.45 -12.56
C ARG A 227 0.89 -19.19 -12.20
N SER A 228 0.20 -18.19 -11.65
CA SER A 228 0.76 -16.88 -11.34
C SER A 228 0.28 -16.36 -9.99
N THR A 229 1.08 -15.48 -9.42
CA THR A 229 0.80 -14.77 -8.16
C THR A 229 0.63 -13.28 -8.46
N ASN A 230 -0.06 -12.57 -7.58
CA ASN A 230 -0.09 -11.12 -7.64
C ASN A 230 1.30 -10.49 -7.39
N ILE A 231 1.40 -9.18 -7.62
CA ILE A 231 2.63 -8.41 -7.42
C ILE A 231 3.14 -8.40 -5.97
N ARG A 232 2.26 -8.66 -5.00
CA ARG A 232 2.62 -8.80 -3.58
C ARG A 232 3.04 -10.22 -3.22
N GLY A 233 2.87 -11.20 -4.10
CA GLY A 233 3.21 -12.60 -3.86
C GLY A 233 2.34 -13.29 -2.81
N ASP A 234 1.24 -12.69 -2.36
CA ASP A 234 0.38 -13.18 -1.28
C ASP A 234 -0.95 -13.79 -1.76
N GLU A 235 -1.30 -13.61 -3.03
CA GLU A 235 -2.51 -14.14 -3.66
C GLU A 235 -2.22 -14.79 -5.01
N CYS A 236 -3.06 -15.76 -5.40
CA CYS A 236 -3.01 -16.36 -6.74
C CYS A 236 -3.94 -15.60 -7.68
N CYS A 237 -3.50 -15.34 -8.90
CA CYS A 237 -4.37 -14.78 -9.93
C CYS A 237 -5.46 -15.81 -10.28
N THR A 238 -6.72 -15.38 -10.33
CA THR A 238 -7.85 -16.23 -10.73
C THR A 238 -7.91 -16.40 -12.24
N ASP A 239 -7.50 -15.38 -13.00
CA ASP A 239 -7.33 -15.47 -14.44
C ASP A 239 -6.17 -16.41 -14.77
N GLY A 240 -6.51 -17.56 -15.35
CA GLY A 240 -5.55 -18.59 -15.70
C GLY A 240 -4.53 -18.15 -16.76
N MET A 241 -4.81 -17.09 -17.51
CA MET A 241 -3.93 -16.57 -18.55
C MET A 241 -3.25 -15.27 -18.15
N ALA A 242 -3.42 -14.82 -16.90
CA ALA A 242 -2.64 -13.75 -16.32
C ALA A 242 -1.17 -14.18 -16.13
N GLU A 243 -0.26 -13.31 -16.55
CA GLU A 243 1.15 -13.38 -16.18
C GLU A 243 1.39 -12.67 -14.85
N THR A 244 0.76 -11.52 -14.63
CA THR A 244 0.74 -10.80 -13.35
C THR A 244 -0.64 -10.22 -13.05
N CYS A 245 -0.96 -10.06 -11.77
CA CYS A 245 -2.20 -9.45 -11.28
C CYS A 245 -1.93 -8.52 -10.08
N ALA A 246 -2.80 -7.54 -9.86
CA ALA A 246 -2.70 -6.63 -8.70
C ALA A 246 -3.26 -7.31 -7.44
N ASP A 247 -4.37 -8.02 -7.61
CA ASP A 247 -5.06 -8.85 -6.65
C ASP A 247 -5.59 -10.10 -7.36
N ALA A 248 -6.27 -10.98 -6.63
CA ALA A 248 -6.80 -12.22 -7.20
C ALA A 248 -7.67 -12.03 -8.47
N ASN A 249 -8.38 -10.92 -8.65
CA ASN A 249 -9.36 -10.71 -9.72
C ASN A 249 -8.95 -9.65 -10.75
N THR A 250 -7.96 -8.82 -10.45
CA THR A 250 -7.52 -7.72 -11.32
C THR A 250 -6.24 -8.08 -12.05
N THR A 251 -6.34 -8.43 -13.33
CA THR A 251 -5.19 -8.79 -14.16
C THR A 251 -4.43 -7.56 -14.62
N LEU A 252 -3.09 -7.60 -14.58
CA LEU A 252 -2.24 -6.49 -15.04
C LEU A 252 -1.58 -6.80 -16.38
N THR A 253 -1.11 -8.03 -16.55
CA THR A 253 -0.50 -8.48 -17.81
C THR A 253 -0.96 -9.89 -18.13
N CYS A 254 -1.05 -10.16 -19.44
CA CYS A 254 -1.45 -11.45 -19.97
C CYS A 254 -0.26 -12.22 -20.51
N ARG A 255 -0.36 -13.55 -20.48
CA ARG A 255 0.57 -14.42 -21.18
C ARG A 255 0.58 -14.11 -22.68
N LYS A 256 1.70 -14.42 -23.33
CA LYS A 256 1.87 -14.27 -24.78
C LYS A 256 0.68 -14.86 -25.55
N GLY A 257 0.18 -14.10 -26.52
CA GLY A 257 -0.98 -14.44 -27.35
C GLY A 257 -2.33 -14.15 -26.72
N TRP A 258 -2.37 -13.50 -25.56
CA TRP A 258 -3.59 -13.07 -24.88
C TRP A 258 -3.55 -11.56 -24.66
N LYS A 259 -4.71 -10.92 -24.75
CA LYS A 259 -4.85 -9.48 -24.56
C LYS A 259 -5.59 -9.18 -23.28
N LEU A 260 -5.13 -8.16 -22.56
CA LEU A 260 -5.88 -7.59 -21.46
C LEU A 260 -7.05 -6.79 -22.03
N LEU A 261 -8.27 -7.27 -21.80
CA LEU A 261 -9.46 -6.48 -22.01
C LEU A 261 -9.71 -5.66 -20.75
N LYS A 262 -9.76 -4.34 -20.91
CA LYS A 262 -10.30 -3.46 -19.88
C LYS A 262 -11.82 -3.41 -20.04
N PRO A 263 -12.58 -3.37 -18.94
CA PRO A 263 -14.01 -3.12 -19.03
C PRO A 263 -14.22 -1.76 -19.69
N SER A 264 -14.74 -1.78 -20.93
CA SER A 264 -15.41 -0.63 -21.52
C SER A 264 -16.85 -0.61 -21.00
N ASN A 265 -17.47 0.57 -20.89
CA ASN A 265 -18.90 0.70 -20.56
C ASN A 265 -19.83 -0.13 -21.48
N ASP A 266 -19.33 -0.64 -22.62
CA ASP A 266 -19.99 -1.65 -23.42
C ASP A 266 -19.70 -3.05 -22.83
N THR A 267 -20.71 -3.60 -22.15
CA THR A 267 -20.78 -4.98 -21.67
C THR A 267 -20.52 -5.97 -22.81
N VAL A 268 -19.35 -6.60 -22.84
CA VAL A 268 -19.10 -7.76 -23.71
C VAL A 268 -19.44 -9.03 -22.93
N ILE A 269 -20.54 -9.69 -23.30
CA ILE A 269 -20.86 -11.03 -22.84
C ILE A 269 -19.87 -11.99 -23.52
N VAL A 270 -18.83 -12.42 -22.80
CA VAL A 270 -17.97 -13.51 -23.25
C VAL A 270 -18.54 -14.81 -22.72
N ALA A 271 -19.08 -15.65 -23.61
CA ALA A 271 -19.36 -17.04 -23.29
C ALA A 271 -18.01 -17.77 -23.13
N LEU A 272 -17.77 -18.30 -21.94
CA LEU A 272 -16.65 -19.21 -21.67
C LEU A 272 -17.21 -20.61 -21.50
N ASP A 273 -16.56 -21.61 -22.11
CA ASP A 273 -16.84 -23.01 -21.85
C ASP A 273 -16.64 -23.31 -20.35
N GLY A 274 -17.65 -23.92 -19.72
CA GLY A 274 -17.62 -24.38 -18.33
C GLY A 274 -18.25 -23.45 -17.28
N PHE A 275 -18.78 -22.28 -17.65
CA PHE A 275 -19.55 -21.43 -16.73
C PHE A 275 -21.00 -21.28 -17.22
N PRO A 276 -21.99 -21.86 -16.53
CA PRO A 276 -23.39 -21.68 -16.89
C PRO A 276 -23.82 -20.24 -16.60
N ASN A 277 -24.25 -19.55 -17.65
CA ASN A 277 -24.84 -18.20 -17.68
C ASN A 277 -23.93 -17.02 -17.33
N GLY A 278 -24.02 -16.00 -18.20
CA GLY A 278 -23.24 -14.77 -18.21
C GLY A 278 -23.11 -14.14 -16.83
N THR A 279 -21.89 -14.18 -16.31
CA THR A 279 -21.48 -13.35 -15.18
C THR A 279 -20.93 -12.06 -15.77
N LEU A 280 -21.50 -10.92 -15.40
CA LEU A 280 -20.92 -9.60 -15.69
C LEU A 280 -19.50 -9.58 -15.11
N VAL A 281 -18.49 -9.41 -15.96
CA VAL A 281 -17.10 -9.33 -15.52
C VAL A 281 -16.66 -7.87 -15.61
N ASP A 282 -16.80 -7.15 -14.50
CA ASP A 282 -16.28 -5.78 -14.31
C ASP A 282 -14.75 -5.74 -14.09
N THR A 283 -14.03 -6.83 -14.38
CA THR A 283 -12.60 -6.94 -14.02
C THR A 283 -11.73 -7.13 -15.25
N ASP A 284 -10.54 -6.50 -15.21
CA ASP A 284 -9.49 -6.66 -16.21
C ASP A 284 -9.13 -8.16 -16.36
N ARG A 285 -9.39 -8.73 -17.55
CA ARG A 285 -9.12 -10.14 -17.84
C ARG A 285 -8.44 -10.35 -19.19
N CYS A 286 -7.67 -11.41 -19.26
CA CYS A 286 -7.04 -11.90 -20.46
C CYS A 286 -8.06 -12.62 -21.35
N GLN A 287 -8.15 -12.18 -22.59
CA GLN A 287 -8.88 -12.87 -23.65
C GLN A 287 -7.91 -13.36 -24.73
N GLY A 288 -8.22 -14.49 -25.35
CA GLY A 288 -7.40 -15.12 -26.37
C GLY A 288 -7.75 -16.60 -26.53
N PRO A 289 -6.91 -17.36 -27.25
CA PRO A 289 -5.68 -16.91 -27.91
C PRO A 289 -5.96 -16.01 -29.13
N TYR A 290 -5.00 -15.16 -29.47
CA TYR A 290 -5.01 -14.32 -30.66
C TYR A 290 -3.97 -14.78 -31.69
N ALA A 291 -4.25 -14.47 -32.95
CA ALA A 291 -3.28 -14.51 -34.04
C ALA A 291 -3.16 -13.14 -34.71
N ALA A 292 -1.94 -12.75 -35.04
CA ALA A 292 -1.65 -11.52 -35.76
C ALA A 292 -1.81 -11.79 -37.26
N HIS A 293 -2.68 -11.04 -37.92
CA HIS A 293 -2.91 -11.12 -39.35
C HIS A 293 -2.50 -9.82 -40.04
N PHE A 294 -1.76 -9.97 -41.12
CA PHE A 294 -1.24 -8.91 -41.96
C PHE A 294 -1.81 -9.11 -43.36
N GLY A 295 -2.73 -8.22 -43.76
CA GLY A 295 -3.47 -8.36 -45.00
C GLY A 295 -4.52 -7.28 -45.17
N GLY A 296 -5.06 -7.15 -46.39
CA GLY A 296 -5.99 -6.04 -46.68
C GLY A 296 -6.41 -5.86 -48.14
N SER A 297 -6.40 -6.93 -48.94
CA SER A 297 -6.79 -6.96 -50.37
C SER A 297 -5.99 -6.08 -51.35
N LYS A 298 -5.20 -5.11 -50.88
CA LYS A 298 -4.42 -4.18 -51.72
C LYS A 298 -3.03 -4.69 -52.07
N GLN A 299 -2.44 -5.55 -51.24
CA GLN A 299 -1.04 -5.96 -51.36
C GLN A 299 -0.90 -7.46 -51.11
N GLN A 300 0.04 -8.11 -51.78
CA GLN A 300 0.11 -9.56 -51.82
C GLN A 300 1.53 -10.06 -51.64
N PHE A 301 1.68 -11.16 -50.89
CA PHE A 301 2.96 -11.81 -50.65
C PHE A 301 3.12 -13.06 -51.51
N VAL A 302 4.38 -13.35 -51.87
CA VAL A 302 4.75 -14.54 -52.65
C VAL A 302 5.40 -15.57 -51.74
N THR A 303 4.99 -16.83 -51.89
CA THR A 303 5.67 -17.99 -51.28
C THR A 303 7.02 -18.24 -51.96
N PRO A 304 8.09 -18.57 -51.23
CA PRO A 304 9.29 -19.14 -51.85
C PRO A 304 8.91 -20.40 -52.63
N LYS A 305 9.34 -20.50 -53.90
CA LYS A 305 9.04 -21.69 -54.73
C LYS A 305 9.64 -22.98 -54.16
N ASP A 306 10.70 -22.85 -53.38
CA ASP A 306 11.51 -23.96 -52.86
C ASP A 306 11.50 -24.03 -51.32
N ALA A 307 10.44 -23.53 -50.66
CA ALA A 307 10.34 -23.63 -49.20
C ALA A 307 10.27 -25.12 -48.80
N PRO A 308 11.24 -25.63 -48.00
CA PRO A 308 11.29 -27.04 -47.65
C PRO A 308 10.10 -27.46 -46.77
N TRP A 309 9.53 -26.53 -45.99
CA TRP A 309 8.30 -26.75 -45.22
C TRP A 309 7.13 -25.96 -45.78
N ASN A 310 6.27 -26.64 -46.55
CA ASN A 310 5.02 -26.10 -47.07
C ASN A 310 3.90 -27.08 -46.77
N TRP A 311 3.20 -26.85 -45.64
CA TRP A 311 2.07 -27.68 -45.26
C TRP A 311 0.77 -27.07 -45.71
N LYS A 312 0.01 -27.84 -46.48
CA LYS A 312 -1.36 -27.51 -46.82
C LYS A 312 -2.23 -27.82 -45.60
N ILE A 313 -2.77 -26.78 -44.97
CA ILE A 313 -3.66 -26.90 -43.81
C ILE A 313 -5.03 -27.41 -44.25
N GLY A 314 -5.56 -26.85 -45.33
CA GLY A 314 -6.88 -27.19 -45.84
C GLY A 314 -7.29 -26.29 -47.01
N ASN A 315 -8.37 -26.70 -47.68
CA ASN A 315 -9.10 -25.85 -48.61
C ASN A 315 -10.34 -25.30 -47.88
N GLU A 316 -10.80 -24.12 -48.28
CA GLU A 316 -12.09 -23.55 -47.85
C GLU A 316 -12.18 -23.20 -46.36
N LEU A 317 -11.04 -22.98 -45.71
CA LEU A 317 -10.97 -22.51 -44.33
C LEU A 317 -11.17 -20.99 -44.24
N SER A 318 -11.90 -20.56 -43.23
CA SER A 318 -11.89 -19.16 -42.77
C SER A 318 -10.50 -18.76 -42.28
N ILE A 319 -10.27 -17.46 -42.15
CA ILE A 319 -8.97 -16.96 -41.68
C ILE A 319 -8.72 -17.32 -40.22
N GLU A 320 -9.78 -17.39 -39.41
CA GLU A 320 -9.78 -17.83 -38.02
C GLU A 320 -9.37 -19.30 -37.91
N GLU A 321 -9.93 -20.18 -38.75
CA GLU A 321 -9.57 -21.60 -38.81
C GLU A 321 -8.12 -21.78 -39.31
N CYS A 322 -7.69 -20.96 -40.27
CA CYS A 322 -6.31 -20.91 -40.75
C CYS A 322 -5.33 -20.56 -39.61
N ALA A 323 -5.66 -19.53 -38.85
CA ALA A 323 -4.89 -19.07 -37.70
C ALA A 323 -4.86 -20.11 -36.58
N PHE A 324 -6.02 -20.71 -36.26
CA PHE A 324 -6.16 -21.79 -35.27
C PHE A 324 -5.23 -22.96 -35.56
N ALA A 325 -5.19 -23.41 -36.82
CA ALA A 325 -4.34 -24.53 -37.23
C ALA A 325 -2.84 -24.27 -37.01
N THR A 326 -2.41 -23.01 -36.93
CA THR A 326 -1.01 -22.64 -36.63
C THR A 326 -0.70 -22.43 -35.15
N LEU A 327 -1.72 -22.48 -34.28
CA LEU A 327 -1.60 -22.33 -32.83
C LEU A 327 -1.59 -23.66 -32.06
N PHE A 328 -1.95 -24.79 -32.72
CA PHE A 328 -2.08 -26.09 -32.06
C PHE A 328 -0.79 -26.96 -32.06
N PRO A 329 -0.63 -27.85 -31.05
CA PRO A 329 0.65 -28.36 -30.54
C PRO A 329 1.32 -29.49 -31.33
N PHE A 330 0.74 -29.96 -32.45
CA PHE A 330 1.48 -30.88 -33.33
C PHE A 330 2.70 -30.19 -33.96
N LEU A 331 2.66 -28.86 -34.06
CA LEU A 331 3.77 -28.03 -34.50
C LEU A 331 4.44 -27.47 -33.24
N ARG A 332 5.43 -28.18 -32.70
CA ARG A 332 6.10 -27.85 -31.41
C ARG A 332 6.77 -26.47 -31.32
N ASN A 333 6.60 -25.61 -32.31
CA ASN A 333 7.16 -24.27 -32.35
C ASN A 333 6.06 -23.25 -32.65
N ASN A 334 5.82 -22.32 -31.73
CA ASN A 334 5.05 -21.06 -31.92
C ASN A 334 5.69 -20.11 -32.97
N ASP A 335 6.47 -20.68 -33.89
CA ASP A 335 7.26 -20.02 -34.90
C ASP A 335 6.69 -20.34 -36.30
N ALA A 336 5.41 -20.68 -36.36
CA ALA A 336 4.68 -20.89 -37.60
C ALA A 336 4.14 -19.56 -38.13
N VAL A 337 4.19 -19.41 -39.45
CA VAL A 337 3.54 -18.35 -40.22
C VAL A 337 2.51 -19.01 -41.11
N PHE A 338 1.25 -18.58 -41.03
CA PHE A 338 0.23 -18.98 -42.00
C PHE A 338 0.21 -18.01 -43.16
N LEU A 339 -0.05 -18.55 -44.35
CA LEU A 339 -0.42 -17.81 -45.54
C LEU A 339 -1.87 -18.10 -45.86
N TYR A 340 -2.62 -17.04 -46.13
CA TYR A 340 -4.03 -17.08 -46.41
C TYR A 340 -4.31 -16.42 -47.76
N GLN A 341 -4.84 -17.17 -48.73
CA GLN A 341 -5.26 -16.62 -50.02
C GLN A 341 -6.77 -16.75 -50.21
N ARG A 342 -7.40 -15.63 -50.58
CA ARG A 342 -8.79 -15.57 -51.02
C ARG A 342 -8.85 -15.66 -52.56
N ARG A 343 -9.40 -16.75 -53.12
CA ARG A 343 -9.51 -16.94 -54.58
C ARG A 343 -10.87 -17.52 -54.99
N ASN A 344 -11.67 -16.75 -55.73
CA ASN A 344 -12.97 -17.19 -56.29
C ASN A 344 -13.91 -17.87 -55.27
N GLY A 345 -13.93 -17.40 -54.02
CA GLY A 345 -14.72 -18.02 -52.94
C GLY A 345 -14.08 -19.25 -52.29
N HIS A 346 -12.96 -19.76 -52.82
CA HIS A 346 -12.18 -20.83 -52.22
C HIS A 346 -10.94 -20.28 -51.50
N PHE A 347 -10.63 -20.86 -50.35
CA PHE A 347 -9.57 -20.40 -49.45
C PHE A 347 -8.42 -21.40 -49.41
N ASN A 348 -7.18 -20.94 -49.62
CA ASN A 348 -5.98 -21.78 -49.52
C ASN A 348 -5.15 -21.35 -48.32
N CYS A 349 -5.06 -22.24 -47.34
CA CYS A 349 -4.30 -22.06 -46.11
C CYS A 349 -3.03 -22.91 -46.11
N ARG A 350 -1.89 -22.26 -45.86
CA ARG A 350 -0.58 -22.92 -45.81
C ARG A 350 0.18 -22.48 -44.57
N ALA A 351 0.91 -23.39 -43.94
CA ALA A 351 1.83 -23.08 -42.84
C ALA A 351 3.29 -23.25 -43.26
N PHE A 352 4.13 -22.35 -42.75
CA PHE A 352 5.58 -22.33 -42.94
C PHE A 352 6.27 -22.06 -41.61
N HIS A 353 7.54 -22.47 -41.48
CA HIS A 353 8.40 -21.97 -40.41
C HIS A 353 8.83 -20.52 -40.68
N ARG A 354 8.80 -19.69 -39.64
CA ARG A 354 9.11 -18.24 -39.71
C ARG A 354 10.50 -17.95 -40.28
N GLN A 355 11.47 -18.83 -40.02
CA GLN A 355 12.85 -18.69 -40.49
C GLN A 355 13.03 -19.05 -41.97
N GLU A 356 12.12 -19.85 -42.53
CA GLU A 356 12.23 -20.39 -43.89
C GLU A 356 11.43 -19.57 -44.89
N ILE A 357 10.49 -18.75 -44.41
CA ILE A 357 9.67 -17.93 -45.27
C ILE A 357 10.37 -16.59 -45.55
N LYS A 358 10.72 -16.39 -46.83
CA LYS A 358 11.02 -15.05 -47.37
C LYS A 358 9.76 -14.51 -47.99
N LEU A 359 9.17 -13.53 -47.32
CA LEU A 359 8.00 -12.83 -47.80
C LEU A 359 8.49 -11.64 -48.64
N GLU A 360 8.25 -11.70 -49.95
CA GLU A 360 8.51 -10.58 -50.84
C GLU A 360 7.21 -9.83 -51.10
N PHE A 361 7.27 -8.51 -50.99
CA PHE A 361 6.23 -7.63 -51.47
C PHE A 361 6.24 -7.57 -53.00
N LYS A 362 5.11 -7.85 -53.65
CA LYS A 362 4.96 -7.61 -55.09
C LYS A 362 3.68 -6.82 -55.38
N GLU A 363 3.80 -5.84 -56.26
CA GLU A 363 2.66 -5.09 -56.82
C GLU A 363 1.79 -5.97 -57.73
N SER A 364 2.36 -7.07 -58.26
CA SER A 364 1.60 -8.09 -58.99
C SER A 364 2.25 -9.48 -58.87
N GLY A 365 1.42 -10.50 -58.65
CA GLY A 365 1.85 -11.91 -58.58
C GLY A 365 2.07 -12.41 -57.14
N GLY A 366 1.52 -13.61 -56.84
CA GLY A 366 1.27 -14.13 -55.48
C GLY A 366 0.07 -13.42 -54.86
N ARG A 367 -0.88 -14.11 -54.20
CA ARG A 367 -2.10 -13.49 -53.63
C ARG A 367 -2.38 -13.89 -52.18
N TYR A 368 -1.34 -13.96 -51.35
CA TYR A 368 -1.48 -14.37 -49.97
C TYR A 368 -1.38 -13.17 -49.03
N ASP A 369 -2.33 -13.08 -48.10
CA ASP A 369 -2.12 -12.45 -46.80
C ASP A 369 -1.31 -13.42 -45.92
N PHE A 370 -0.77 -12.94 -44.79
CA PHE A 370 -0.05 -13.81 -43.87
C PHE A 370 -0.36 -13.50 -42.41
N GLY A 371 -0.04 -14.40 -41.52
CA GLY A 371 -0.14 -14.15 -40.09
C GLY A 371 0.67 -15.13 -39.25
N THR A 372 0.68 -14.91 -37.95
CA THR A 372 1.44 -15.75 -37.00
C THR A 372 0.73 -15.77 -35.65
N GLY A 373 1.02 -16.78 -34.83
CA GLY A 373 0.48 -16.86 -33.48
C GLY A 373 0.97 -15.73 -32.59
N GLY A 374 0.09 -15.22 -31.72
CA GLY A 374 0.36 -14.06 -30.88
C GLY A 374 -0.44 -12.84 -31.29
N THR A 375 -0.23 -11.73 -30.59
CA THR A 375 -0.88 -10.45 -30.95
C THR A 375 -0.07 -9.68 -31.98
N CYS A 376 -0.69 -8.72 -32.67
CA CYS A 376 -0.04 -7.77 -33.57
C CYS A 376 1.10 -7.01 -32.88
N ALA A 377 0.91 -6.61 -31.62
CA ALA A 377 1.94 -5.96 -30.82
C ALA A 377 3.15 -6.89 -30.58
N GLU A 378 2.90 -8.15 -30.23
CA GLU A 378 3.95 -9.16 -30.04
C GLU A 378 4.66 -9.50 -31.35
N ALA A 379 3.93 -9.64 -32.45
CA ALA A 379 4.48 -9.92 -33.78
C ALA A 379 5.39 -8.76 -34.23
N ARG A 380 4.94 -7.51 -34.07
CA ARG A 380 5.75 -6.30 -34.37
C ARG A 380 7.05 -6.26 -33.56
N ALA A 381 7.00 -6.61 -32.28
CA ALA A 381 8.17 -6.57 -31.41
C ALA A 381 9.15 -7.73 -31.66
N SER A 382 8.64 -8.92 -31.94
CA SER A 382 9.44 -10.16 -31.99
C SER A 382 9.84 -10.60 -33.40
N TRP A 383 9.26 -10.02 -34.44
CA TRP A 383 9.54 -10.40 -35.82
C TRP A 383 9.88 -9.16 -36.67
N PRO A 384 11.18 -8.95 -37.00
CA PRO A 384 11.62 -7.77 -37.77
C PRO A 384 10.88 -7.60 -39.09
N PHE A 385 10.52 -8.71 -39.74
CA PHE A 385 9.71 -8.69 -40.95
C PHE A 385 8.33 -8.08 -40.69
N ALA A 386 7.60 -8.54 -39.67
CA ALA A 386 6.31 -7.95 -39.32
C ALA A 386 6.42 -6.44 -39.02
N ALA A 387 7.50 -5.99 -38.38
CA ALA A 387 7.74 -4.58 -38.11
C ALA A 387 7.88 -3.72 -39.37
N GLU A 388 8.55 -4.22 -40.42
CA GLU A 388 8.74 -3.51 -41.68
C GLU A 388 7.43 -3.28 -42.45
N TYR A 389 6.49 -4.22 -42.34
CA TYR A 389 5.24 -4.20 -43.11
C TYR A 389 4.03 -3.72 -42.30
N PHE A 390 4.11 -3.68 -40.96
CA PHE A 390 3.02 -3.25 -40.09
C PHE A 390 2.41 -1.92 -40.52
N ASP A 391 3.25 -0.91 -40.76
CA ASP A 391 2.81 0.44 -41.09
C ASP A 391 2.33 0.56 -42.56
N ARG A 392 2.59 -0.46 -43.40
CA ARG A 392 2.25 -0.47 -44.84
C ARG A 392 0.95 -1.21 -45.16
N VAL A 393 0.70 -2.33 -44.50
CA VAL A 393 -0.45 -3.21 -44.78
C VAL A 393 -1.44 -3.29 -43.64
N GLY A 394 -1.10 -2.75 -42.46
CA GLY A 394 -1.88 -2.90 -41.24
C GLY A 394 -1.68 -4.26 -40.58
N CYS A 395 -2.16 -4.38 -39.35
CA CYS A 395 -2.23 -5.65 -38.64
C CYS A 395 -3.55 -5.74 -37.88
N GLU A 396 -4.20 -6.89 -37.96
CA GLU A 396 -5.42 -7.23 -37.26
C GLU A 396 -5.18 -8.38 -36.27
N ASP A 397 -5.67 -8.21 -35.05
CA ASP A 397 -5.64 -9.25 -34.03
C ASP A 397 -6.89 -10.12 -34.14
N ILE A 398 -6.72 -11.31 -34.70
CA ILE A 398 -7.80 -12.27 -34.89
C ILE A 398 -7.98 -13.07 -33.59
N LEU A 399 -9.16 -12.95 -32.97
CA LEU A 399 -9.52 -13.81 -31.84
C LEU A 399 -9.78 -15.22 -32.36
N VAL A 400 -8.92 -16.15 -31.96
CA VAL A 400 -8.98 -17.53 -32.40
C VAL A 400 -9.90 -18.29 -31.44
N ARG A 401 -11.10 -18.64 -31.93
CA ARG A 401 -12.05 -19.48 -31.20
C ARG A 401 -12.07 -20.87 -31.80
N GLU A 402 -12.23 -21.88 -30.96
CA GLU A 402 -12.47 -23.25 -31.41
C GLU A 402 -13.88 -23.29 -32.03
N THR A 403 -13.98 -23.05 -33.34
CA THR A 403 -15.26 -22.95 -34.06
C THR A 403 -15.79 -24.30 -34.52
N ARG A 404 -15.02 -25.39 -34.39
CA ARG A 404 -15.49 -26.75 -34.68
C ARG A 404 -15.04 -27.71 -33.60
N GLN A 405 -16.01 -28.38 -32.96
CA GLN A 405 -15.77 -29.72 -32.45
C GLN A 405 -15.35 -30.55 -33.67
N TRP A 406 -14.06 -30.87 -33.76
CA TRP A 406 -13.60 -31.90 -34.66
C TRP A 406 -14.20 -33.20 -34.12
N GLU A 407 -15.32 -33.63 -34.71
CA GLU A 407 -15.92 -34.92 -34.40
C GLU A 407 -14.83 -35.99 -34.60
N SER A 408 -14.55 -36.69 -33.50
CA SER A 408 -13.52 -37.72 -33.35
C SER A 408 -13.78 -38.95 -34.20
#